data_AF-A0A3D5NAT1-F1
#
_entry.id   AF-A0A3D5NAT1-F1
#
_cell.length_a   1.000
_cell.length_b   1.000
_cell.length_c   1.000
_cell.angle_alpha   90.00
_cell.angle_beta   90.00
_cell.angle_gamma   90.00
#
_symmetry.space_group_name_H-M   'P 1'
#
loop_
_entity.id
_entity.type
_entity.pdbx_description
1 polymer ?
#
loop_
_entity_poly.entity_id
_entity_poly.type
_entity_poly.pdbx_seq_one_letter_code
_entity_poly.pdbx_strand_id
1 'polypeptide(L)'
;VGQPSLPTRDALAVVDTDHPNIYYRLSHTYFAGKWRPQIVYEIWFPERPATSRFDILAGHFDALVWRVTLDDDGAPLTGDTIHGCGCYHMFFPSNRLQRINAPEDNDIRETAEMPAGYVDQSILRRPVLWIDETSHYLLKLTDARGDKTAGEFSAQDASLRPARDLSQLPLQNGQGTASLFDEDGFVPGTERLEWILLWPMGVEKPGAMRQWGHHATAFVGRRHFDEPDLMDRYFTPR
;
A
#
# COMPACT_ATOMS: atom_id res chain seq x y z
N VAL A 1 6.17 -6.05 -11.22
CA VAL A 1 5.38 -4.79 -11.21
C VAL A 1 4.75 -4.62 -12.57
N GLY A 2 3.48 -4.23 -12.66
CA GLY A 2 2.81 -4.10 -13.95
C GLY A 2 1.53 -3.28 -13.91
N GLN A 3 0.85 -3.24 -15.06
CA GLN A 3 -0.43 -2.57 -15.26
C GLN A 3 -1.59 -3.54 -14.96
N PRO A 4 -2.48 -3.24 -14.00
CA PRO A 4 -3.78 -3.89 -13.91
C PRO A 4 -4.56 -3.80 -15.22
N SER A 5 -5.15 -4.91 -15.64
CA SER A 5 -5.90 -5.01 -16.88
C SER A 5 -7.05 -6.01 -16.75
N LEU A 6 -8.10 -5.78 -17.55
CA LEU A 6 -9.31 -6.61 -17.56
C LEU A 6 -9.48 -7.24 -18.95
N PRO A 7 -9.35 -8.57 -19.08
CA PRO A 7 -9.55 -9.25 -20.36
C PRO A 7 -10.96 -9.01 -20.93
N THR A 8 -11.97 -9.17 -20.07
CA THR A 8 -13.39 -8.88 -20.31
C THR A 8 -14.02 -8.36 -19.02
N ARG A 9 -15.28 -7.90 -19.06
CA ARG A 9 -15.96 -7.34 -17.88
C ARG A 9 -16.12 -8.32 -16.72
N ASP A 10 -16.33 -9.61 -17.02
CA ASP A 10 -16.60 -10.65 -16.02
C ASP A 10 -15.37 -11.54 -15.75
N ALA A 11 -14.22 -11.22 -16.36
CA ALA A 11 -12.97 -11.93 -16.14
C ALA A 11 -12.24 -11.39 -14.91
N LEU A 12 -11.46 -12.24 -14.26
CA LEU A 12 -10.52 -11.82 -13.22
C LEU A 12 -9.49 -10.85 -13.79
N ALA A 13 -9.11 -9.87 -12.98
CA ALA A 13 -8.06 -8.93 -13.32
C ALA A 13 -6.71 -9.64 -13.43
N VAL A 14 -5.87 -9.15 -14.32
CA VAL A 14 -4.48 -9.62 -14.49
C VAL A 14 -3.53 -8.43 -14.51
N VAL A 15 -2.29 -8.64 -14.11
CA VAL A 15 -1.24 -7.61 -14.17
C VAL A 15 -0.35 -7.85 -15.37
N ASP A 16 -0.35 -6.91 -16.31
CA ASP A 16 0.55 -6.89 -17.47
C ASP A 16 1.92 -6.33 -17.05
N THR A 17 2.93 -7.19 -17.00
CA THR A 17 4.29 -6.84 -16.60
C THR A 17 5.16 -6.26 -17.72
N ASP A 18 4.70 -6.33 -18.97
CA ASP A 18 5.44 -5.74 -20.11
C ASP A 18 5.32 -4.21 -20.10
N HIS A 19 4.25 -3.70 -19.46
CA HIS A 19 3.97 -2.27 -19.29
C HIS A 19 3.97 -1.89 -17.81
N PRO A 20 5.15 -1.74 -17.17
CA PRO A 20 5.24 -1.38 -15.76
C PRO A 20 4.66 0.01 -15.51
N ASN A 21 3.64 0.06 -14.64
CA ASN A 21 3.04 1.31 -14.19
C ASN A 21 3.10 1.39 -12.66
N ILE A 22 3.31 2.60 -12.15
CA ILE A 22 3.05 2.96 -10.76
C ILE A 22 1.88 3.93 -10.76
N TYR A 23 0.87 3.64 -9.96
CA TYR A 23 -0.30 4.50 -9.87
C TYR A 23 -0.13 5.48 -8.72
N TYR A 24 -0.50 6.74 -8.91
CA TYR A 24 -0.42 7.74 -7.85
C TYR A 24 -1.74 8.46 -7.63
N ARG A 25 -1.95 8.89 -6.39
CA ARG A 25 -2.99 9.86 -6.03
C ARG A 25 -2.46 10.88 -5.04
N LEU A 26 -2.97 12.09 -5.15
CA LEU A 26 -2.78 13.14 -4.16
C LEU A 26 -3.89 13.05 -3.12
N SER A 27 -3.53 13.16 -1.85
CA SER A 27 -4.45 13.08 -0.72
C SER A 27 -4.04 14.09 0.36
N HIS A 28 -4.78 14.11 1.46
CA HIS A 28 -4.47 14.90 2.63
C HIS A 28 -4.85 14.15 3.92
N THR A 29 -4.12 14.43 5.00
CA THR A 29 -4.40 13.97 6.36
C THR A 29 -4.41 15.18 7.30
N TYR A 30 -5.16 15.10 8.39
CA TYR A 30 -5.11 16.09 9.45
C TYR A 30 -4.09 15.64 10.50
N PHE A 31 -3.02 16.41 10.68
CA PHE A 31 -1.94 16.07 11.59
C PHE A 31 -1.41 17.32 12.28
N ALA A 32 -1.32 17.27 13.61
CA ALA A 32 -0.86 18.34 14.47
C ALA A 32 -1.59 19.68 14.23
N GLY A 33 -2.92 19.61 14.12
CA GLY A 33 -3.77 20.79 13.95
C GLY A 33 -3.78 21.39 12.55
N LYS A 34 -3.22 20.69 11.54
CA LYS A 34 -3.13 21.18 10.15
C LYS A 34 -3.43 20.08 9.15
N TRP A 35 -3.98 20.48 8.00
CA TRP A 35 -4.05 19.60 6.84
C TRP A 35 -2.65 19.46 6.20
N ARG A 36 -2.19 18.22 6.04
CA ARG A 36 -0.90 17.85 5.45
C ARG A 36 -1.11 17.16 4.12
N PRO A 37 -0.41 17.56 3.05
CA PRO A 37 -0.50 16.88 1.77
C PRO A 37 0.14 15.50 1.84
N GLN A 38 -0.43 14.56 1.10
CA GLN A 38 0.05 13.20 0.95
C GLN A 38 0.18 12.84 -0.53
N ILE A 39 1.22 12.07 -0.85
CA ILE A 39 1.34 11.38 -2.14
C ILE A 39 1.27 9.89 -1.85
N VAL A 40 0.33 9.20 -2.48
CA VAL A 40 0.10 7.77 -2.34
C VAL A 40 0.46 7.12 -3.66
N TYR A 41 1.22 6.04 -3.61
CA TYR A 41 1.64 5.23 -4.74
C TYR A 41 1.11 3.81 -4.57
N GLU A 42 0.50 3.26 -5.61
CA GLU A 42 -0.01 1.89 -5.67
C GLU A 42 0.80 1.12 -6.71
N ILE A 43 1.39 0.00 -6.29
CA ILE A 43 2.28 -0.87 -7.07
C ILE A 43 1.62 -2.24 -7.15
N TRP A 44 1.35 -2.72 -8.37
CA TRP A 44 0.60 -3.95 -8.60
C TRP A 44 1.49 -5.09 -9.09
N PHE A 45 1.18 -6.31 -8.64
CA PHE A 45 1.95 -7.53 -8.89
C PHE A 45 1.04 -8.66 -9.41
N PRO A 46 1.54 -9.51 -10.32
CA PRO A 46 0.74 -10.55 -10.97
C PRO A 46 0.33 -11.69 -10.05
N GLU A 47 1.02 -11.92 -8.94
CA GLU A 47 0.63 -12.92 -7.95
C GLU A 47 1.47 -12.79 -6.69
N ARG A 48 0.93 -13.27 -5.56
CA ARG A 48 1.71 -13.72 -4.41
C ARG A 48 1.85 -15.24 -4.53
N PRO A 49 2.96 -15.77 -5.09
CA PRO A 49 3.05 -17.19 -5.42
C PRO A 49 3.00 -18.05 -4.15
N ALA A 50 2.41 -19.24 -4.27
CA ALA A 50 2.32 -20.17 -3.15
C ALA A 50 3.68 -20.78 -2.85
N THR A 51 4.15 -20.61 -1.60
CA THR A 51 5.41 -21.20 -1.14
C THR A 51 5.24 -22.62 -0.61
N SER A 52 3.99 -23.03 -0.35
CA SER A 52 3.63 -24.38 0.09
C SER A 52 2.19 -24.73 -0.28
N ARG A 53 1.82 -26.01 -0.18
CA ARG A 53 0.46 -26.50 -0.46
C ARG A 53 -0.64 -25.93 0.47
N PHE A 54 -0.25 -25.36 1.61
CA PHE A 54 -1.17 -24.81 2.62
C PHE A 54 -0.94 -23.30 2.82
N ASP A 55 -0.34 -22.63 1.83
CA ASP A 55 -0.11 -21.18 1.88
C ASP A 55 -1.43 -20.43 1.66
N ILE A 56 -2.09 -20.08 2.77
CA ILE A 56 -3.41 -19.42 2.76
C ILE A 56 -3.37 -17.96 2.27
N LEU A 57 -2.17 -17.39 2.13
CA LEU A 57 -1.96 -16.00 1.76
C LEU A 57 -1.72 -15.85 0.24
N ALA A 58 -1.45 -16.94 -0.48
CA ALA A 58 -1.18 -16.94 -1.91
C ALA A 58 -2.40 -16.50 -2.74
N GLY A 59 -2.16 -15.88 -3.90
CA GLY A 59 -3.23 -15.47 -4.82
C GLY A 59 -2.72 -14.80 -6.10
N HIS A 60 -3.60 -14.69 -7.10
CA HIS A 60 -3.27 -14.32 -8.48
C HIS A 60 -3.19 -12.80 -8.75
N PHE A 61 -3.15 -12.00 -7.70
CA PHE A 61 -3.16 -10.55 -7.81
C PHE A 61 -2.78 -9.95 -6.46
N ASP A 62 -1.83 -9.03 -6.43
CA ASP A 62 -1.38 -8.41 -5.18
C ASP A 62 -0.94 -6.96 -5.40
N ALA A 63 -0.82 -6.20 -4.31
CA ALA A 63 -0.37 -4.83 -4.35
C ALA A 63 0.36 -4.39 -3.09
N LEU A 64 1.22 -3.39 -3.26
CA LEU A 64 1.81 -2.61 -2.19
C LEU A 64 1.42 -1.14 -2.39
N VAL A 65 0.99 -0.50 -1.30
CA VAL A 65 0.72 0.93 -1.26
C VAL A 65 1.80 1.61 -0.44
N TRP A 66 2.49 2.58 -1.03
CA TRP A 66 3.44 3.44 -0.34
C TRP A 66 2.88 4.85 -0.27
N ARG A 67 2.78 5.41 0.94
CA ARG A 67 2.32 6.77 1.18
C ARG A 67 3.43 7.61 1.77
N VAL A 68 3.51 8.86 1.34
CA VAL A 68 4.39 9.87 1.92
C VAL A 68 3.54 11.04 2.40
N THR A 69 3.67 11.40 3.67
CA THR A 69 3.07 12.62 4.22
C THR A 69 4.10 13.72 4.29
N LEU A 70 3.75 14.91 3.80
CA LEU A 70 4.63 16.06 3.68
C LEU A 70 4.26 17.16 4.69
N ASP A 71 5.23 18.02 5.01
CA ASP A 71 4.99 19.27 5.76
C ASP A 71 4.56 20.42 4.84
N ASP A 72 4.45 21.63 5.42
CA ASP A 72 4.02 22.85 4.73
C ASP A 72 5.02 23.30 3.63
N ASP A 73 6.28 22.84 3.70
CA ASP A 73 7.34 23.12 2.74
C ASP A 73 7.51 22.00 1.70
N GLY A 74 6.64 20.98 1.73
CA GLY A 74 6.74 19.80 0.88
C GLY A 74 7.87 18.84 1.26
N ALA A 75 8.44 18.96 2.47
CA ALA A 75 9.41 18.03 3.00
C ALA A 75 8.71 16.80 3.61
N PRO A 76 9.21 15.57 3.37
CA PRO A 76 8.61 14.37 3.98
C PRO A 76 8.71 14.37 5.51
N LEU A 77 7.57 14.19 6.18
CA LEU A 77 7.48 13.96 7.62
C LEU A 77 7.57 12.46 7.94
N THR A 78 6.88 11.64 7.16
CA THR A 78 6.87 10.18 7.29
C THR A 78 6.58 9.54 5.94
N GLY A 79 7.08 8.32 5.75
CA GLY A 79 6.49 7.36 4.83
C GLY A 79 5.73 6.29 5.61
N ASP A 80 4.78 5.62 4.97
CA ASP A 80 4.06 4.48 5.53
C ASP A 80 3.57 3.56 4.41
N THR A 81 3.43 2.27 4.72
CA THR A 81 3.12 1.24 3.73
C THR A 81 2.02 0.32 4.22
N ILE A 82 1.21 -0.17 3.29
CA ILE A 82 0.31 -1.33 3.48
C ILE A 82 0.42 -2.22 2.25
N HIS A 83 -0.03 -3.47 2.38
CA HIS A 83 -0.44 -4.23 1.20
C HIS A 83 -1.81 -3.74 0.72
N GLY A 84 -2.16 -3.99 -0.55
CA GLY A 84 -3.45 -3.57 -1.13
C GLY A 84 -4.68 -4.19 -0.47
N CYS A 85 -4.49 -5.22 0.37
CA CYS A 85 -5.50 -5.76 1.29
C CYS A 85 -5.85 -4.80 2.46
N GLY A 86 -4.96 -3.88 2.81
CA GLY A 86 -4.98 -3.09 4.06
C GLY A 86 -4.08 -3.65 5.17
N CYS A 87 -3.60 -4.87 5.01
CA CYS A 87 -2.75 -5.57 5.97
C CYS A 87 -1.30 -5.06 5.97
N TYR A 88 -0.55 -5.38 7.04
CA TYR A 88 0.87 -5.04 7.23
C TYR A 88 1.18 -3.53 7.21
N HIS A 89 0.38 -2.74 7.92
CA HIS A 89 0.60 -1.30 8.04
C HIS A 89 1.87 -1.00 8.85
N MET A 90 2.87 -0.38 8.22
CA MET A 90 4.13 0.01 8.85
C MET A 90 4.45 1.48 8.59
N PHE A 91 5.01 2.15 9.59
CA PHE A 91 5.44 3.54 9.54
C PHE A 91 6.97 3.67 9.45
N PHE A 92 7.41 4.68 8.70
CA PHE A 92 8.80 5.09 8.52
C PHE A 92 8.91 6.60 8.78
N PRO A 93 8.81 7.02 10.05
CA PRO A 93 8.81 8.42 10.42
C PRO A 93 10.20 9.02 10.32
N SER A 94 10.26 10.30 9.96
CA SER A 94 11.51 11.04 10.02
C SER A 94 11.88 11.43 11.45
N ASN A 95 13.14 11.83 11.64
CA ASN A 95 13.62 12.39 12.92
C ASN A 95 12.92 13.70 13.35
N ARG A 96 12.02 14.28 12.53
CA ARG A 96 11.17 15.43 12.89
C ARG A 96 9.87 15.04 13.58
N LEU A 97 9.58 13.75 13.65
CA LEU A 97 8.45 13.23 14.40
C LEU A 97 8.94 12.59 15.69
N GLN A 98 8.07 12.57 16.68
CA GLN A 98 8.23 11.83 17.92
C GLN A 98 7.08 10.82 18.01
N ARG A 99 7.41 9.54 18.13
CA ARG A 99 6.42 8.51 18.47
C ARG A 99 5.92 8.75 19.89
N ILE A 100 4.61 8.74 20.08
CA ILE A 100 3.95 8.79 21.38
C ILE A 100 3.52 7.38 21.82
N ASN A 101 3.18 7.24 23.11
CA ASN A 101 2.64 5.99 23.64
C ASN A 101 1.14 5.94 23.32
N ALA A 102 0.72 4.99 22.49
CA ALA A 102 -0.65 4.84 22.07
C ALA A 102 -1.37 3.77 22.93
N PRO A 103 -2.69 3.86 23.13
CA PRO A 103 -3.44 2.84 23.86
C PRO A 103 -3.24 1.42 23.32
N GLU A 104 -3.03 1.29 22.01
CA GLU A 104 -2.78 0.02 21.30
C GLU A 104 -1.44 -0.63 21.67
N ASP A 105 -0.46 0.14 22.18
CA ASP A 105 0.89 -0.37 22.51
C ASP A 105 0.89 -1.41 23.64
N ASN A 106 -0.18 -1.48 24.43
CA ASN A 106 -0.28 -2.35 25.60
C ASN A 106 -1.43 -3.35 25.47
N ASP A 107 -1.83 -3.68 24.24
CA ASP A 107 -2.98 -4.53 23.93
C ASP A 107 -2.68 -5.43 22.70
N ILE A 108 -3.62 -6.31 22.33
CA ILE A 108 -3.56 -7.20 21.17
C ILE A 108 -3.82 -6.50 19.83
N ARG A 109 -4.15 -5.20 19.85
CA ARG A 109 -4.49 -4.41 18.67
C ARG A 109 -3.22 -4.04 17.91
N GLU A 110 -3.30 -4.02 16.58
CA GLU A 110 -2.19 -3.57 15.73
C GLU A 110 -1.82 -2.12 16.04
N THR A 111 -0.55 -1.89 16.39
CA THR A 111 -0.02 -0.56 16.72
C THR A 111 0.61 0.12 15.49
N ALA A 112 1.30 1.24 15.69
CA ALA A 112 2.21 1.83 14.72
C ALA A 112 3.54 1.07 14.73
N GLU A 113 3.59 0.02 13.90
CA GLU A 113 4.81 -0.75 13.67
C GLU A 113 5.85 0.12 12.96
N MET A 114 7.06 0.18 13.52
CA MET A 114 8.19 0.95 13.00
C MET A 114 9.44 0.06 12.91
N PRO A 115 9.45 -0.96 12.03
CA PRO A 115 10.52 -1.96 12.02
C PRO A 115 11.90 -1.37 11.70
N ALA A 116 11.95 -0.27 10.93
CA ALA A 116 13.19 0.44 10.64
C ALA A 116 13.50 1.59 11.63
N GLY A 117 12.64 1.83 12.62
CA GLY A 117 12.71 3.00 13.49
C GLY A 117 12.56 4.32 12.73
N TYR A 118 13.30 5.34 13.17
CA TYR A 118 13.33 6.63 12.47
C TYR A 118 14.23 6.57 11.24
N VAL A 119 13.76 7.14 10.14
CA VAL A 119 14.52 7.24 8.89
C VAL A 119 14.98 8.67 8.64
N ASP A 120 16.08 8.82 7.91
CA ASP A 120 16.51 10.15 7.47
C ASP A 120 15.54 10.72 6.44
N GLN A 121 15.24 12.02 6.49
CA GLN A 121 14.34 12.66 5.51
C GLN A 121 14.87 12.56 4.08
N SER A 122 16.19 12.50 3.89
CA SER A 122 16.79 12.32 2.58
C SER A 122 16.37 11.02 1.90
N ILE A 123 16.22 9.94 2.68
CA ILE A 123 15.70 8.65 2.21
C ILE A 123 14.25 8.84 1.73
N LEU A 124 13.40 9.47 2.56
CA LEU A 124 11.99 9.69 2.23
C LEU A 124 11.77 10.63 1.03
N ARG A 125 12.73 11.52 0.73
CA ARG A 125 12.65 12.41 -0.44
C ARG A 125 12.85 11.67 -1.76
N ARG A 126 13.65 10.62 -1.77
CA ARG A 126 13.96 9.80 -2.96
C ARG A 126 14.09 8.33 -2.56
N PRO A 127 12.99 7.70 -2.12
CA PRO A 127 13.05 6.37 -1.56
C PRO A 127 13.28 5.34 -2.67
N VAL A 128 14.15 4.38 -2.39
CA VAL A 128 14.16 3.09 -3.07
C VAL A 128 13.48 2.10 -2.12
N LEU A 129 12.42 1.46 -2.61
CA LEU A 129 11.68 0.43 -1.88
C LEU A 129 12.20 -0.95 -2.29
N TRP A 130 12.81 -1.65 -1.34
CA TRP A 130 13.24 -3.04 -1.54
C TRP A 130 12.09 -3.97 -1.18
N ILE A 131 11.47 -4.57 -2.19
CA ILE A 131 10.26 -5.36 -2.03
C ILE A 131 10.60 -6.83 -2.27
N ASP A 132 10.17 -7.71 -1.38
CA ASP A 132 10.32 -9.15 -1.54
C ASP A 132 9.53 -9.67 -2.75
N GLU A 133 10.14 -10.52 -3.58
CA GLU A 133 9.52 -10.96 -4.83
C GLU A 133 8.33 -11.91 -4.64
N THR A 134 8.23 -12.57 -3.48
CA THR A 134 7.20 -13.56 -3.22
C THR A 134 6.09 -12.99 -2.33
N SER A 135 6.47 -12.41 -1.20
CA SER A 135 5.51 -11.89 -0.21
C SER A 135 5.09 -10.46 -0.47
N HIS A 136 5.86 -9.70 -1.26
CA HIS A 136 5.75 -8.26 -1.43
C HIS A 136 5.92 -7.43 -0.15
N TYR A 137 6.51 -8.01 0.90
CA TYR A 137 6.91 -7.22 2.06
C TYR A 137 7.97 -6.19 1.69
N LEU A 138 7.84 -5.00 2.26
CA LEU A 138 8.89 -4.00 2.23
C LEU A 138 10.03 -4.42 3.16
N LEU A 139 11.14 -4.87 2.58
CA LEU A 139 12.32 -5.35 3.29
C LEU A 139 13.19 -4.20 3.80
N LYS A 140 13.32 -3.13 3.02
CA LYS A 140 14.22 -2.02 3.32
C LYS A 140 13.85 -0.74 2.55
N LEU A 141 14.19 0.40 3.16
CA LEU A 141 14.26 1.70 2.49
C LEU A 141 15.71 2.20 2.40
N THR A 142 16.06 2.77 1.24
CA THR A 142 17.37 3.40 0.98
C THR A 142 17.20 4.71 0.21
N ASP A 143 18.20 5.59 0.27
CA ASP A 143 18.25 6.81 -0.57
C ASP A 143 18.76 6.43 -1.97
N ALA A 144 17.98 6.73 -3.00
CA ALA A 144 18.34 6.49 -4.41
C ALA A 144 19.70 7.08 -4.82
N ARG A 145 20.22 8.11 -4.12
CA ARG A 145 21.55 8.68 -4.39
C ARG A 145 22.70 7.86 -3.84
N GLY A 146 22.46 7.08 -2.79
CA GLY A 146 23.47 6.27 -2.10
C GLY A 146 23.36 4.78 -2.36
N ASP A 147 22.26 4.34 -2.97
CA ASP A 147 22.00 2.93 -3.22
C ASP A 147 22.80 2.40 -4.42
N LYS A 148 23.91 1.73 -4.12
CA LYS A 148 24.73 1.06 -5.13
C LYS A 148 24.18 -0.29 -5.54
N THR A 149 23.41 -0.94 -4.66
CA THR A 149 22.86 -2.28 -4.88
C THR A 149 21.75 -2.23 -5.93
N ALA A 150 20.99 -1.13 -5.99
CA ALA A 150 20.03 -0.91 -7.07
C ALA A 150 20.66 -1.00 -8.48
N GLY A 151 21.94 -0.63 -8.62
CA GLY A 151 22.69 -0.73 -9.88
C GLY A 151 23.09 -2.15 -10.28
N GLU A 152 22.89 -3.14 -9.42
CA GLU A 152 23.16 -4.56 -9.71
C GLU A 152 21.97 -5.24 -10.42
N PHE A 153 20.80 -4.58 -10.45
CA PHE A 153 19.59 -5.08 -11.09
C PHE A 153 19.39 -4.47 -12.48
N SER A 154 18.65 -5.18 -13.33
CA SER A 154 18.18 -4.61 -14.59
C SER A 154 17.16 -3.51 -14.31
N ALA A 155 17.44 -2.31 -14.81
CA ALA A 155 16.53 -1.18 -14.68
C ALA A 155 15.45 -1.22 -15.77
N GLN A 156 14.21 -1.00 -15.38
CA GLN A 156 13.08 -0.80 -16.28
C GLN A 156 12.31 0.44 -15.81
N ASP A 157 12.03 1.35 -16.75
CA ASP A 157 11.26 2.56 -16.45
C ASP A 157 9.79 2.20 -16.30
N ALA A 158 9.19 2.56 -15.16
CA ALA A 158 7.75 2.48 -14.95
C ALA A 158 7.09 3.82 -15.25
N SER A 159 5.94 3.79 -15.94
CA SER A 159 5.15 5.00 -16.16
C SER A 159 4.33 5.36 -14.91
N LEU A 160 4.32 6.65 -14.57
CA LEU A 160 3.50 7.16 -13.47
C LEU A 160 2.09 7.49 -13.98
N ARG A 161 1.05 6.85 -13.43
CA ARG A 161 -0.35 6.96 -13.89
C ARG A 161 -1.28 7.44 -12.77
N PRO A 162 -2.30 8.27 -13.03
CA PRO A 162 -3.28 8.61 -12.00
C PRO A 162 -4.05 7.36 -11.53
N ALA A 163 -4.17 7.13 -10.22
CA ALA A 163 -4.88 5.97 -9.66
C ALA A 163 -6.36 5.93 -10.04
N ARG A 164 -6.98 7.08 -10.36
CA ARG A 164 -8.34 7.16 -10.92
C ARG A 164 -8.52 6.38 -12.23
N ASP A 165 -7.44 6.13 -12.97
CA ASP A 165 -7.48 5.33 -14.20
C ASP A 165 -7.90 3.87 -13.91
N LEU A 166 -7.66 3.36 -12.68
CA LEU A 166 -8.05 2.01 -12.25
C LEU A 166 -9.58 1.81 -12.19
N SER A 167 -10.35 2.88 -12.02
CA SER A 167 -11.81 2.82 -12.06
C SER A 167 -12.38 2.81 -13.49
N GLN A 168 -11.53 2.94 -14.51
CA GLN A 168 -11.96 2.98 -15.90
C GLN A 168 -10.89 2.40 -16.84
N LEU A 169 -10.60 1.10 -16.65
CA LEU A 169 -9.66 0.36 -17.48
C LEU A 169 -10.30 -0.01 -18.83
N PRO A 170 -9.59 0.12 -19.95
CA PRO A 170 -10.03 -0.43 -21.23
C PRO A 170 -10.06 -1.96 -21.16
N LEU A 171 -11.14 -2.57 -21.64
CA LEU A 171 -11.23 -4.01 -21.78
C LEU A 171 -10.33 -4.47 -22.92
N GLN A 172 -9.54 -5.54 -22.72
CA GLN A 172 -8.62 -6.04 -23.74
C GLN A 172 -9.34 -6.54 -25.00
N ASN A 173 -10.59 -6.98 -24.86
CA ASN A 173 -11.46 -7.36 -25.98
C ASN A 173 -12.02 -6.17 -26.80
N GLY A 174 -11.67 -4.93 -26.44
CA GLY A 174 -12.10 -3.71 -27.12
C GLY A 174 -13.56 -3.29 -26.85
N GLN A 175 -14.30 -3.99 -25.98
CA GLN A 175 -15.73 -3.75 -25.73
C GLN A 175 -15.98 -2.64 -24.68
N GLY A 176 -15.18 -1.57 -24.71
CA GLY A 176 -15.33 -0.41 -23.82
C GLY A 176 -14.43 -0.46 -22.60
N THR A 177 -14.92 0.06 -21.47
CA THR A 177 -14.17 0.18 -20.20
C THR A 177 -14.93 -0.45 -19.04
N ALA A 178 -14.20 -0.86 -18.00
CA ALA A 178 -14.74 -1.31 -16.73
C ALA A 178 -13.85 -0.87 -15.56
N SER A 179 -14.42 -0.83 -14.35
CA SER A 179 -13.67 -0.59 -13.12
C SER A 179 -12.91 -1.85 -12.72
N LEU A 180 -11.69 -1.69 -12.21
CA LEU A 180 -10.95 -2.77 -11.53
C LEU A 180 -11.69 -3.25 -10.27
N PHE A 181 -12.43 -2.35 -9.64
CA PHE A 181 -13.13 -2.57 -8.38
C PHE A 181 -14.63 -2.83 -8.59
N ASP A 182 -15.21 -3.70 -7.77
CA ASP A 182 -16.65 -3.91 -7.65
C ASP A 182 -17.36 -2.77 -6.90
N GLU A 183 -18.66 -2.90 -6.69
CA GLU A 183 -19.49 -1.87 -6.03
C GLU A 183 -19.13 -1.64 -4.56
N ASP A 184 -18.48 -2.62 -3.91
CA ASP A 184 -18.04 -2.57 -2.52
C ASP A 184 -16.57 -2.11 -2.38
N GLY A 185 -15.90 -1.84 -3.51
CA GLY A 185 -14.52 -1.36 -3.57
C GLY A 185 -13.46 -2.47 -3.48
N PHE A 186 -13.79 -3.71 -3.84
CA PHE A 186 -12.85 -4.84 -3.90
C PHE A 186 -12.44 -5.17 -5.33
N VAL A 187 -11.23 -5.68 -5.52
CA VAL A 187 -10.86 -6.34 -6.79
C VAL A 187 -11.41 -7.77 -6.79
N PRO A 188 -12.34 -8.12 -7.69
CA PRO A 188 -13.00 -9.43 -7.67
C PRO A 188 -12.02 -10.60 -7.75
N GLY A 189 -12.25 -11.64 -6.95
CA GLY A 189 -11.47 -12.89 -6.95
C GLY A 189 -10.14 -12.81 -6.20
N THR A 190 -9.82 -11.68 -5.57
CA THR A 190 -8.53 -11.49 -4.90
C THR A 190 -8.54 -11.87 -3.42
N GLU A 191 -9.70 -12.24 -2.86
CA GLU A 191 -9.81 -12.80 -1.51
C GLU A 191 -8.84 -13.97 -1.29
N ARG A 192 -8.22 -14.00 -0.10
CA ARG A 192 -7.23 -15.02 0.29
C ARG A 192 -7.87 -16.06 1.19
N LEU A 193 -7.38 -17.30 1.17
CA LEU A 193 -7.96 -18.39 2.00
C LEU A 193 -7.95 -18.09 3.50
N GLU A 194 -7.12 -17.15 3.96
CA GLU A 194 -7.17 -16.60 5.32
C GLU A 194 -8.54 -16.01 5.68
N TRP A 195 -9.35 -15.60 4.71
CA TRP A 195 -10.70 -15.08 4.94
C TRP A 195 -11.51 -16.05 5.80
N ILE A 196 -11.34 -17.37 5.62
CA ILE A 196 -12.04 -18.43 6.36
C ILE A 196 -11.74 -18.36 7.87
N LEU A 197 -10.56 -17.86 8.24
CA LEU A 197 -10.10 -17.78 9.64
C LEU A 197 -10.30 -16.39 10.23
N LEU A 198 -10.09 -15.34 9.44
CA LEU A 198 -9.97 -13.96 9.94
C LEU A 198 -11.26 -13.14 9.81
N TRP A 199 -12.25 -13.60 9.03
CA TRP A 199 -13.54 -12.89 8.86
C TRP A 199 -14.28 -12.56 10.17
N PRO A 200 -14.23 -13.37 11.26
CA PRO A 200 -14.93 -13.03 12.50
C PRO A 200 -14.36 -11.81 13.21
N MET A 201 -13.18 -11.33 12.82
CA MET A 201 -12.55 -10.13 13.40
C MET A 201 -13.13 -8.82 12.85
N GLY A 202 -14.10 -8.87 11.93
CA GLY A 202 -14.82 -7.68 11.46
C GLY A 202 -14.16 -6.96 10.28
N VAL A 203 -13.15 -7.58 9.65
CA VAL A 203 -12.62 -7.16 8.34
C VAL A 203 -13.36 -7.93 7.26
N GLU A 204 -14.07 -7.23 6.39
CA GLU A 204 -14.79 -7.82 5.26
C GLU A 204 -13.81 -8.31 4.19
N LYS A 205 -13.91 -9.57 3.74
CA LYS A 205 -13.01 -10.22 2.76
C LYS A 205 -11.50 -9.99 3.06
N PRO A 206 -10.95 -10.54 4.17
CA PRO A 206 -9.51 -10.47 4.45
C PRO A 206 -8.66 -10.94 3.25
N GLY A 207 -7.60 -10.19 2.98
CA GLY A 207 -6.68 -10.46 1.88
C GLY A 207 -7.16 -10.02 0.49
N ALA A 208 -8.43 -9.64 0.31
CA ALA A 208 -8.89 -9.07 -0.97
C ALA A 208 -8.28 -7.69 -1.19
N MET A 209 -7.78 -7.43 -2.40
CA MET A 209 -7.24 -6.14 -2.81
C MET A 209 -8.35 -5.10 -2.91
N ARG A 210 -8.05 -3.84 -2.56
CA ARG A 210 -9.08 -2.83 -2.33
C ARG A 210 -8.83 -1.52 -3.06
N GLN A 211 -9.93 -0.83 -3.32
CA GLN A 211 -9.92 0.56 -3.73
C GLN A 211 -9.45 1.44 -2.57
N TRP A 212 -8.75 2.54 -2.91
CA TRP A 212 -8.44 3.59 -1.93
C TRP A 212 -9.70 4.00 -1.14
N GLY A 213 -9.57 4.11 0.18
CA GLY A 213 -10.68 4.40 1.11
C GLY A 213 -11.34 3.18 1.75
N HIS A 214 -11.00 1.96 1.33
CA HIS A 214 -11.60 0.74 1.85
C HIS A 214 -10.63 -0.11 2.70
N HIS A 215 -9.42 0.41 2.97
CA HIS A 215 -8.34 -0.33 3.62
C HIS A 215 -8.45 -0.28 5.14
N ALA A 216 -8.99 -1.34 5.75
CA ALA A 216 -8.85 -1.58 7.18
C ALA A 216 -7.40 -2.00 7.49
N THR A 217 -6.77 -1.32 8.44
CA THR A 217 -5.38 -1.54 8.86
C THR A 217 -5.25 -2.07 10.28
N ALA A 218 -6.38 -2.33 10.93
CA ALA A 218 -6.45 -3.02 12.20
C ALA A 218 -7.57 -4.06 12.18
N PHE A 219 -7.27 -5.29 12.59
CA PHE A 219 -8.26 -6.37 12.76
C PHE A 219 -9.11 -6.19 14.01
N VAL A 220 -8.61 -5.51 15.04
CA VAL A 220 -9.33 -5.26 16.31
C VAL A 220 -9.31 -3.76 16.61
N GLY A 221 -10.50 -3.17 16.74
CA GLY A 221 -10.66 -1.71 16.83
C GLY A 221 -10.51 -1.08 15.44
N ARG A 222 -11.63 -0.63 14.85
CA ARG A 222 -11.67 -0.08 13.49
C ARG A 222 -10.61 1.02 13.32
N ARG A 223 -9.64 0.76 12.44
CA ARG A 223 -8.62 1.71 11.97
C ARG A 223 -8.54 1.60 10.46
N HIS A 224 -8.76 2.69 9.74
CA HIS A 224 -8.64 2.75 8.29
C HIS A 224 -7.39 3.52 7.86
N PHE A 225 -6.80 3.11 6.74
CA PHE A 225 -5.54 3.70 6.26
C PHE A 225 -5.68 5.20 5.92
N ASP A 226 -6.86 5.61 5.48
CA ASP A 226 -7.22 6.98 5.10
C ASP A 226 -7.90 7.78 6.22
N GLU A 227 -7.90 7.27 7.45
CA GLU A 227 -8.38 8.04 8.60
C GLU A 227 -7.66 9.39 8.69
N PRO A 228 -8.41 10.50 8.81
CA PRO A 228 -7.83 11.82 8.72
C PRO A 228 -6.85 12.08 9.86
N ASP A 229 -7.10 11.58 11.06
CA ASP A 229 -6.33 11.78 12.29
C ASP A 229 -5.38 10.62 12.63
N LEU A 230 -5.20 9.66 11.71
CA LEU A 230 -4.39 8.45 11.92
C LEU A 230 -2.99 8.74 12.46
N MET A 231 -2.35 9.82 11.99
CA MET A 231 -1.01 10.19 12.43
C MET A 231 -0.98 10.74 13.86
N ASP A 232 -1.98 11.52 14.26
CA ASP A 232 -2.07 12.11 15.62
C ASP A 232 -2.23 11.03 16.70
N ARG A 233 -2.69 9.83 16.32
CA ARG A 233 -2.75 8.67 17.23
C ARG A 233 -1.36 8.19 17.68
N TYR A 234 -0.34 8.36 16.85
CA TYR A 234 0.97 7.71 17.05
C TYR A 234 2.15 8.66 17.07
N PHE A 235 2.00 9.88 16.55
CA PHE A 235 3.10 10.82 16.40
C PHE A 235 2.73 12.22 16.84
N THR A 236 3.75 12.98 17.23
CA THR A 236 3.72 14.44 17.33
C THR A 236 4.91 15.03 16.58
N PRO A 237 4.82 16.28 16.10
CA PRO A 237 6.00 17.00 15.63
C PRO A 237 7.00 17.21 16.78
N ARG A 238 8.30 17.18 16.45
CA ARG A 238 9.39 17.62 17.33
C ARG A 238 9.66 19.12 17.20
#